data_AF-A0A8T8SDE8-F1
#
_entry.id   AF-A0A8T8SDE8-F1
#
_cell.length_a   1.000
_cell.length_b   1.000
_cell.length_c   1.000
_cell.angle_alpha   90.00
_cell.angle_beta   90.00
_cell.angle_gamma   90.00
#
_symmetry.space_group_name_H-M   'P 1'
#
loop_
_entity.id
_entity.type
_entity.pdbx_description
1 polymer ?
#
loop_
_entity_poly.entity_id
_entity_poly.type
_entity_poly.pdbx_seq_one_letter_code
_entity_poly.pdbx_strand_id
1 'polypeptide(L)'
;MAWLRQRIQGRKLIINDAKALVHTVSGTAFLVSPGVFQRYAQEHPHTAALAKQDQMADWQWVQKRFERLQLHHKHDNGQNIWTCDVTGPRKSRRLHGYLLKEPRQLFEEVPTNNPYLILLAPQ
;
A
#
# COMPACT_ATOMS: atom_id res chain seq x y z
N MET A 1 1.18 -6.76 -8.52
CA MET A 1 1.54 -7.53 -7.31
C MET A 1 2.96 -8.10 -7.35
N ALA A 2 3.39 -8.73 -8.45
CA ALA A 2 4.73 -9.32 -8.56
C ALA A 2 5.88 -8.38 -8.13
N TRP A 3 5.85 -7.11 -8.57
CA TRP A 3 6.86 -6.12 -8.16
C TRP A 3 6.96 -5.94 -6.64
N LEU A 4 5.83 -5.78 -5.94
CA LEU A 4 5.82 -5.63 -4.47
C LEU A 4 6.49 -6.84 -3.82
N ARG A 5 6.08 -8.04 -4.22
CA ARG A 5 6.64 -9.31 -3.71
C ARG A 5 8.15 -9.37 -3.92
N GLN A 6 8.61 -9.12 -5.15
CA GLN A 6 10.02 -9.16 -5.50
C GLN A 6 10.85 -8.12 -4.72
N ARG A 7 10.32 -6.90 -4.53
CA ARG A 7 11.02 -5.84 -3.79
C ARG A 7 11.08 -6.10 -2.29
N ILE A 8 10.04 -6.71 -1.71
CA ILE A 8 10.04 -7.13 -0.30
C ILE A 8 11.01 -8.29 -0.09
N GLN A 9 10.92 -9.36 -0.89
CA GLN A 9 11.83 -10.51 -0.82
C GLN A 9 13.30 -10.10 -1.02
N GLY A 10 13.55 -9.21 -1.98
CA GLY A 10 14.88 -8.65 -2.22
C GLY A 10 15.33 -7.57 -1.23
N ARG A 11 14.57 -7.31 -0.15
CA ARG A 11 14.84 -6.29 0.88
C ARG A 11 15.03 -4.86 0.33
N LYS A 12 14.52 -4.59 -0.87
CA LYS A 12 14.53 -3.26 -1.50
C LYS A 12 13.35 -2.40 -1.07
N LEU A 13 12.28 -3.03 -0.58
CA LEU A 13 11.17 -2.36 0.09
C LEU A 13 11.11 -2.88 1.52
N ILE A 14 11.51 -2.02 2.46
CA ILE A 14 11.45 -2.30 3.89
C ILE A 14 9.99 -2.26 4.33
N ILE A 15 9.60 -3.21 5.17
CA ILE A 15 8.26 -3.31 5.77
C ILE A 15 8.31 -2.95 7.25
N ASN A 16 7.20 -2.47 7.82
CA ASN A 16 7.04 -2.21 9.26
C ASN A 16 8.04 -1.20 9.89
N ASP A 17 8.80 -0.49 9.08
CA ASP A 17 9.67 0.61 9.51
C ASP A 17 8.94 1.97 9.44
N ALA A 18 9.48 2.99 10.12
CA ALA A 18 8.92 4.34 10.16
C ALA A 18 8.71 5.00 8.77
N LYS A 19 9.49 4.60 7.76
CA LYS A 19 9.36 5.10 6.37
C LYS A 19 8.89 4.02 5.38
N ALA A 20 8.43 2.87 5.88
CA ALA A 20 7.97 1.79 5.04
C ALA A 20 6.74 2.20 4.21
N LEU A 21 6.65 1.63 3.00
CA LEU A 21 5.48 1.81 2.12
C LEU A 21 4.51 0.62 2.24
N VAL A 22 4.90 -0.41 2.98
CA VAL A 22 4.12 -1.61 3.24
C VAL A 22 4.22 -1.92 4.73
N HIS A 23 3.07 -2.14 5.35
CA HIS A 23 2.98 -2.58 6.74
C HIS A 23 2.13 -3.84 6.85
N THR A 24 2.21 -4.51 7.99
CA THR A 24 1.19 -5.47 8.43
C THR A 24 0.36 -4.87 9.55
N VAL A 25 -0.96 -4.95 9.45
CA VAL A 25 -1.91 -4.49 10.47
C VAL A 25 -3.19 -5.31 10.36
N SER A 26 -3.82 -5.60 11.50
CA SER A 26 -5.02 -6.45 11.56
C SER A 26 -4.87 -7.80 10.84
N GLY A 27 -3.66 -8.37 10.85
CA GLY A 27 -3.38 -9.68 10.25
C GLY A 27 -3.20 -9.68 8.75
N THR A 28 -3.17 -8.52 8.08
CA THR A 28 -2.99 -8.42 6.64
C THR A 28 -2.06 -7.28 6.22
N ALA A 29 -1.74 -7.19 4.94
CA ALA A 29 -0.87 -6.16 4.38
C ALA A 29 -1.62 -4.84 4.17
N PHE A 30 -0.98 -3.74 4.57
CA PHE A 30 -1.41 -2.36 4.33
C PHE A 30 -0.43 -1.65 3.40
N LEU A 31 -0.92 -1.15 2.27
CA LEU A 31 -0.14 -0.46 1.24
C LEU A 31 -0.33 1.05 1.37
N VAL A 32 0.74 1.78 1.73
CA VAL A 32 0.69 3.22 1.96
C VAL A 32 0.53 3.97 0.64
N SER A 33 -0.55 4.73 0.49
CA SER A 33 -0.89 5.52 -0.69
C SER A 33 -0.65 7.03 -0.43
N PRO A 34 -0.16 7.81 -1.41
CA PRO A 34 0.20 7.42 -2.78
C PRO A 34 1.62 6.81 -2.90
N GLY A 35 2.40 6.79 -1.82
CA GLY A 35 3.84 6.53 -1.85
C GLY A 35 4.23 5.20 -2.52
N VAL A 36 3.48 4.13 -2.29
CA VAL A 36 3.74 2.82 -2.90
C VAL A 36 3.62 2.86 -4.44
N PHE A 37 2.66 3.62 -4.97
CA PHE A 37 2.43 3.74 -6.41
C PHE A 37 3.41 4.72 -7.06
N GLN A 38 3.77 5.79 -6.35
CA GLN A 38 4.85 6.68 -6.76
C GLN A 38 6.16 5.91 -6.90
N ARG A 39 6.48 5.05 -5.91
CA ARG A 39 7.67 4.22 -5.97
C ARG A 39 7.64 3.21 -7.11
N TYR A 40 6.48 2.60 -7.38
CA TYR A 40 6.32 1.71 -8.54
C TYR A 40 6.57 2.46 -9.86
N ALA A 41 5.95 3.62 -10.04
CA ALA A 41 6.04 4.39 -11.28
C ALA A 41 7.48 4.86 -11.57
N GLN A 42 8.21 5.30 -10.54
CA GLN A 42 9.63 5.66 -10.65
C GLN A 42 10.52 4.52 -11.17
N GLU A 43 10.18 3.27 -10.84
CA GLU A 43 10.94 2.10 -11.29
C GLU A 43 10.47 1.55 -12.65
N HIS A 44 9.43 2.13 -13.24
CA HIS A 44 8.84 1.71 -14.51
C HIS A 44 8.53 2.89 -15.43
N PRO A 45 9.53 3.53 -16.07
CA PRO A 45 9.33 4.73 -16.88
C PRO A 45 8.28 4.60 -18.00
N HIS A 46 8.01 3.38 -18.49
CA HIS A 46 6.96 3.12 -19.46
C HIS A 46 5.55 3.49 -18.95
N THR A 47 5.32 3.50 -17.64
CA THR A 47 4.02 3.90 -17.07
C THR A 47 3.69 5.36 -17.36
N ALA A 48 4.71 6.22 -17.47
CA ALA A 48 4.50 7.63 -17.79
C ALA A 48 3.90 7.83 -19.20
N ALA A 49 4.34 7.03 -20.17
CA ALA A 49 3.79 7.08 -21.53
C ALA A 49 2.31 6.66 -21.56
N LEU A 50 1.95 5.59 -20.83
CA LEU A 50 0.58 5.10 -20.71
C LEU A 50 -0.31 6.10 -19.94
N ALA A 51 0.20 6.65 -18.84
CA ALA A 51 -0.53 7.63 -18.04
C ALA A 51 -0.81 8.94 -18.81
N LYS A 52 0.11 9.34 -19.70
CA LYS A 52 -0.07 10.50 -20.58
C LYS A 52 -1.25 10.30 -21.56
N GLN A 53 -1.44 9.09 -22.08
CA GLN A 53 -2.59 8.77 -22.95
C GLN A 53 -3.92 8.96 -22.21
N ASP A 54 -3.95 8.60 -20.92
CA ASP A 54 -5.13 8.75 -20.06
C ASP A 54 -5.19 10.11 -19.34
N GLN A 55 -4.32 11.08 -19.71
CA GLN A 55 -4.25 12.43 -19.14
C GLN A 55 -4.16 12.48 -17.60
N MET A 56 -3.36 11.60 -16.98
CA MET A 56 -3.19 11.58 -15.52
C MET A 56 -1.74 11.39 -15.09
N ALA A 57 -1.46 11.60 -13.80
CA ALA A 57 -0.15 11.29 -13.24
C ALA A 57 0.13 9.78 -13.30
N ASP A 58 1.39 9.43 -13.48
CA ASP A 58 1.88 8.05 -13.57
C ASP A 58 1.46 7.18 -12.37
N TRP A 59 1.60 7.68 -11.15
CA TRP A 59 1.21 6.97 -9.93
C TRP A 59 -0.31 6.78 -9.82
N GLN A 60 -1.12 7.74 -10.30
CA GLN A 60 -2.58 7.61 -10.33
C GLN A 60 -3.00 6.53 -11.31
N TRP A 61 -2.32 6.47 -12.47
CA TRP A 61 -2.54 5.43 -13.46
C TRP A 61 -2.26 4.04 -12.89
N VAL A 62 -1.14 3.88 -12.19
CA VAL A 62 -0.78 2.62 -11.50
C VAL A 62 -1.80 2.29 -10.41
N GLN A 63 -2.22 3.26 -9.61
CA GLN A 63 -3.21 3.07 -8.55
C GLN A 63 -4.55 2.59 -9.12
N LYS A 64 -5.07 3.20 -10.20
CA LYS A 64 -6.30 2.74 -10.88
C LYS A 64 -6.16 1.31 -11.40
N ARG A 65 -4.99 0.93 -11.92
CA ARG A 65 -4.73 -0.44 -12.38
C ARG A 65 -4.71 -1.42 -11.22
N PHE A 66 -4.10 -1.06 -10.10
CA PHE A 66 -4.17 -1.86 -8.87
C PHE A 66 -5.61 -2.02 -8.38
N GLU A 67 -6.40 -0.93 -8.38
CA GLU A 67 -7.78 -0.99 -7.94
C GLU A 67 -8.62 -1.95 -8.78
N ARG A 68 -8.41 -1.97 -10.11
CA ARG A 68 -9.08 -2.92 -11.01
C ARG A 68 -8.77 -4.38 -10.71
N LEU A 69 -7.69 -4.70 -10.01
CA LEU A 69 -7.39 -6.07 -9.59
C LEU A 69 -8.31 -6.56 -8.45
N GLN A 70 -9.01 -5.66 -7.75
CA GLN A 70 -9.96 -5.99 -6.66
C GLN A 70 -9.37 -6.85 -5.53
N LEU A 71 -8.05 -6.71 -5.31
CA LEU A 71 -7.29 -7.44 -4.29
C LEU A 71 -7.33 -6.77 -2.91
N HIS A 72 -7.92 -5.57 -2.82
CA HIS A 72 -8.03 -4.78 -1.59
C HIS A 72 -9.44 -4.87 -0.98
N HIS A 73 -9.53 -4.70 0.34
CA HIS A 73 -10.80 -4.54 1.05
C HIS A 73 -11.44 -3.20 0.72
N LYS A 74 -12.77 -3.21 0.62
CA LYS A 74 -13.61 -2.02 0.53
C LYS A 74 -14.46 -1.91 1.78
N HIS A 75 -14.79 -0.69 2.14
CA HIS A 75 -15.84 -0.34 3.09
C HIS A 75 -17.21 -0.66 2.49
N ASP A 76 -18.23 -0.79 3.34
CA ASP A 76 -19.60 -1.08 2.91
C ASP A 76 -20.18 0.03 2.02
N ASN A 77 -19.72 1.27 2.21
CA ASN A 77 -20.06 2.43 1.38
C ASN A 77 -19.30 2.48 0.04
N GLY A 78 -18.49 1.47 -0.28
CA GLY A 78 -17.75 1.34 -1.53
C GLY A 78 -16.39 2.05 -1.57
N GLN A 79 -16.02 2.83 -0.55
CA GLN A 79 -14.68 3.40 -0.42
C GLN A 79 -13.64 2.30 -0.21
N ASN A 80 -12.39 2.55 -0.58
CA ASN A 80 -11.31 1.55 -0.54
C ASN A 80 -10.02 2.03 0.14
N ILE A 81 -10.00 3.30 0.57
CA ILE A 81 -8.89 3.88 1.33
C ILE A 81 -9.18 3.69 2.82
N TRP A 82 -8.24 3.04 3.49
CA TRP A 82 -8.23 2.81 4.93
C TRP A 82 -7.28 3.79 5.60
N THR A 83 -7.62 4.18 6.83
CA THR A 83 -6.77 5.06 7.65
C THR A 83 -6.19 4.26 8.80
N CYS A 84 -4.87 4.36 8.99
CA CYS A 84 -4.19 3.86 10.17
C CYS A 84 -3.63 5.04 10.95
N ASP A 85 -3.81 5.05 12.28
CA ASP A 85 -3.01 5.89 13.16
C ASP A 85 -1.64 5.24 13.39
N VAL A 86 -0.59 6.04 13.32
CA VAL A 86 0.79 5.67 13.60
C VAL A 86 1.26 6.44 14.80
N THR A 87 1.51 5.74 15.90
CA THR A 87 1.96 6.35 17.16
C THR A 87 3.47 6.18 17.30
N GLY A 88 4.20 7.28 17.10
CA GLY A 88 5.62 7.34 17.43
C GLY A 88 5.87 7.90 18.84
N PRO A 89 7.09 7.76 19.39
CA PRO A 89 7.43 8.24 20.73
C PRO A 89 7.19 9.73 20.99
N ARG A 90 7.13 10.55 19.93
CA ARG A 90 6.98 12.01 20.03
C ARG A 90 5.72 12.58 19.37
N LYS A 91 5.14 11.88 18.39
CA LYS A 91 3.99 12.36 17.61
C LYS A 91 3.23 11.20 16.99
N SER A 92 1.92 11.39 16.88
CA SER A 92 1.05 10.50 16.11
C SER A 92 0.72 11.13 14.75
N ARG A 93 0.54 10.29 13.73
CA ARG A 93 0.20 10.68 12.36
C ARG A 93 -0.78 9.68 11.76
N ARG A 94 -1.53 10.11 10.75
CA ARG A 94 -2.38 9.22 9.95
C ARG A 94 -1.64 8.77 8.70
N LEU A 95 -1.72 7.48 8.41
CA LEU A 95 -1.41 6.90 7.12
C LEU A 95 -2.70 6.52 6.41
N HIS A 96 -2.72 6.75 5.11
CA HIS A 96 -3.81 6.35 4.24
C HIS A 96 -3.31 5.29 3.25
N GLY A 97 -4.14 4.31 2.96
CA GLY A 97 -3.68 3.18 2.15
C GLY A 97 -4.72 2.13 1.88
N TYR A 98 -4.29 1.05 1.25
CA TYR A 98 -5.14 -0.08 0.90
C TYR A 98 -4.84 -1.27 1.81
N LEU A 99 -5.89 -1.87 2.35
CA LEU A 99 -5.78 -3.14 3.07
C LEU A 99 -5.96 -4.30 2.09
N LEU A 100 -5.01 -5.22 1.98
CA LEU A 100 -5.15 -6.39 1.11
C LEU A 100 -6.10 -7.43 1.71
N LYS A 101 -6.85 -8.14 0.85
CA LYS A 101 -7.71 -9.25 1.26
C LYS A 101 -6.94 -10.46 1.76
N GLU A 102 -5.78 -10.73 1.15
CA GLU A 102 -4.98 -11.91 1.41
C GLU A 102 -3.50 -11.50 1.56
N PRO A 103 -2.90 -11.57 2.76
CA PRO A 103 -1.50 -11.22 2.97
C PRO A 103 -0.53 -12.11 2.18
N ARG A 104 -0.91 -13.37 1.86
CA ARG A 104 -0.11 -14.30 1.06
C ARG A 104 0.12 -13.84 -0.38
N GLN A 105 -0.58 -12.80 -0.83
CA GLN A 105 -0.26 -12.14 -2.09
C GLN A 105 1.11 -11.47 -2.08
N LEU A 106 1.59 -11.05 -0.90
CA LEU A 106 2.89 -10.38 -0.74
C LEU A 106 3.90 -11.18 0.08
N PHE A 107 3.45 -11.95 1.07
CA PHE A 107 4.32 -12.60 2.03
C PHE A 107 4.22 -14.13 1.91
N GLU A 108 5.35 -14.83 1.90
CA GLU A 108 5.36 -16.30 2.05
C GLU A 108 4.98 -16.69 3.47
N GLU A 109 5.61 -16.04 4.44
CA GLU A 109 5.26 -16.05 5.86
C GLU A 109 4.80 -14.65 6.27
N VAL A 110 3.59 -14.54 6.84
CA VAL A 110 2.99 -13.25 7.19
C VAL A 110 3.73 -12.67 8.41
N PRO A 111 4.36 -11.49 8.28
CA PRO A 111 5.04 -10.83 9.41
C PRO A 111 4.05 -10.45 10.51
N THR A 112 4.53 -10.38 11.76
CA THR A 112 3.75 -9.82 12.88
C THR A 112 3.29 -8.40 12.56
N ASN A 113 2.09 -8.04 12.99
CA ASN A 113 1.57 -6.68 12.82
C ASN A 113 2.55 -5.63 13.37
N ASN A 114 2.64 -4.48 12.71
CA ASN A 114 3.38 -3.35 13.21
C ASN A 114 2.75 -2.85 14.52
N PRO A 115 3.45 -2.92 15.67
CA PRO A 115 2.87 -2.54 16.96
C PRO A 115 2.55 -1.04 17.08
N TYR A 116 3.08 -0.21 16.17
CA TYR A 116 2.84 1.23 16.17
C TYR A 116 1.66 1.65 15.27
N LEU A 117 1.04 0.72 14.54
CA LEU A 117 -0.09 0.99 13.66
C LEU A 117 -1.40 0.47 14.25
N ILE A 118 -2.42 1.32 14.21
CA ILE A 118 -3.78 0.97 14.59
C ILE A 118 -4.68 1.29 13.41
N LEU A 119 -5.36 0.27 12.88
CA LEU A 119 -6.37 0.44 11.83
C LEU A 119 -7.60 1.12 12.44
N LEU A 120 -7.99 2.27 11.89
CA LEU A 120 -9.20 2.96 12.32
C LEU A 120 -10.42 2.35 11.64
N ALA A 121 -11.55 2.36 12.36
CA ALA A 121 -12.82 1.94 11.80
C ALA A 121 -13.18 2.82 10.57
N PRO A 122 -13.87 2.23 9.57
CA PRO A 122 -14.52 2.99 8.52
C PRO A 122 -15.37 4.12 9.11
N GLN A 123 -15.36 5.30 8.49
CA GLN A 123 -16.34 6.36 8.78
C GLN A 123 -17.53 6.27 7.85
#